data_AF-A0A381YKQ8-F1
#
_entry.id   AF-A0A381YKQ8-F1
#
_cell.length_a   1.000
_cell.length_b   1.000
_cell.length_c   1.000
_cell.angle_alpha   90.00
_cell.angle_beta   90.00
_cell.angle_gamma   90.00
#
_symmetry.space_group_name_H-M   'P 1'
#
loop_
_entity.id
_entity.type
_entity.pdbx_description
1 polymer ?
#
loop_
_entity_poly.entity_id
_entity_poly.type
_entity_poly.pdbx_seq_one_letter_code
_entity_poly.pdbx_strand_id
1 'polypeptide(L)'
;MITLDREDDIFVLTMNAGENRWNTNFVRAFDAQLDEVAASEGPAALVTTSADVKFFSNGLDIDWRRGEGDGEGGDKSIFGQEFMKLMGRLITFPVPTVCAINGHGFGAGFMLALCHDVRMMRADRGFLCANEIQLGLSIPDAELALFRHKMSASAFFDTVQLAHRWTGPAAQAAGFVHAAVSEDDLLPTAKIKAEQLSPLGADRAFYAKSKERIFGENPSINEANGPAHQLRNAYKH
;
A
#
# COMPACT_ATOMS: atom_id res chain seq x y z
N MET A 1 -2.85 -2.14 -18.88
CA MET A 1 -2.45 -1.20 -17.80
C MET A 1 -2.12 -1.93 -16.50
N ILE A 2 -2.86 -2.97 -16.14
CA ILE A 2 -2.52 -3.89 -15.03
C ILE A 2 -2.79 -5.31 -15.54
N THR A 3 -1.94 -6.26 -15.19
CA THR A 3 -2.16 -7.69 -15.45
C THR A 3 -2.21 -8.44 -14.12
N LEU A 4 -2.91 -9.57 -14.11
CA LEU A 4 -2.97 -10.49 -12.98
C LEU A 4 -2.67 -11.89 -13.51
N ASP A 5 -1.57 -12.45 -13.04
CA ASP A 5 -1.15 -13.81 -13.36
C ASP A 5 -1.33 -14.69 -12.12
N ARG A 6 -1.79 -15.93 -12.29
CA ARG A 6 -1.91 -16.88 -11.19
C ARG A 6 -0.92 -18.03 -11.36
N GLU A 7 -0.13 -18.26 -10.33
CA GLU A 7 0.80 -19.38 -10.21
C GLU A 7 0.47 -20.13 -8.92
N ASP A 8 -0.18 -21.29 -9.05
CA ASP A 8 -0.71 -22.07 -7.93
C ASP A 8 -1.62 -21.21 -7.01
N ASP A 9 -1.20 -20.99 -5.76
CA ASP A 9 -1.91 -20.19 -4.76
C ASP A 9 -1.50 -18.70 -4.79
N ILE A 10 -0.65 -18.30 -5.73
CA ILE A 10 -0.09 -16.94 -5.77
C ILE A 10 -0.63 -16.16 -6.95
N PHE A 11 -1.24 -15.03 -6.63
CA PHE A 11 -1.65 -14.03 -7.62
C PHE A 11 -0.55 -12.97 -7.72
N VAL A 12 -0.09 -12.69 -8.94
CA VAL A 12 0.91 -11.66 -9.22
C VAL A 12 0.24 -10.54 -10.02
N LEU A 13 -0.06 -9.44 -9.34
CA LEU A 13 -0.60 -8.22 -9.93
C LEU A 13 0.56 -7.34 -10.38
N THR A 14 0.66 -7.11 -11.69
CA THR A 14 1.71 -6.27 -12.28
C THR A 14 1.13 -4.98 -12.84
N MET A 15 1.52 -3.85 -12.27
CA MET A 15 1.21 -2.52 -12.79
C MET A 15 2.07 -2.21 -14.02
N ASN A 16 1.44 -1.84 -15.12
CA ASN A 16 2.07 -1.62 -16.42
C ASN A 16 1.39 -0.46 -17.18
N ALA A 17 1.48 0.74 -16.61
CA ALA A 17 0.91 1.98 -17.16
C ALA A 17 1.96 3.11 -17.17
N GLY A 18 3.16 2.81 -17.67
CA GLY A 18 4.30 3.73 -17.63
C GLY A 18 4.75 3.96 -16.19
N GLU A 19 4.73 5.21 -15.71
CA GLU A 19 5.12 5.54 -14.33
C GLU A 19 4.10 5.11 -13.26
N ASN A 20 3.01 4.42 -13.65
CA ASN A 20 1.91 3.99 -12.78
C ASN A 20 1.38 5.13 -11.91
N ARG A 21 0.98 6.22 -12.56
CA ARG A 21 0.38 7.38 -11.93
C ARG A 21 -1.10 7.13 -11.67
N TRP A 22 -1.58 7.55 -10.51
CA TRP A 22 -2.94 7.34 -10.07
C TRP A 22 -3.88 8.38 -10.66
N ASN A 23 -4.85 7.89 -11.41
CA ASN A 23 -6.05 8.60 -11.83
C ASN A 23 -7.25 7.64 -11.66
N THR A 24 -8.46 8.12 -11.89
CA THR A 24 -9.70 7.35 -11.65
C THR A 24 -9.73 6.04 -12.43
N ASN A 25 -9.27 6.05 -13.68
CA ASN A 25 -9.22 4.85 -14.50
C ASN A 25 -8.22 3.81 -13.95
N PHE A 26 -7.06 4.25 -13.46
CA PHE A 26 -6.07 3.36 -12.85
C PHE A 26 -6.57 2.74 -11.53
N VAL A 27 -7.28 3.53 -10.70
CA VAL A 27 -7.94 3.02 -9.48
C VAL A 27 -8.89 1.86 -9.82
N ARG A 28 -9.79 2.06 -10.77
CA ARG A 28 -10.80 1.06 -11.16
C ARG A 28 -10.17 -0.18 -11.77
N ALA A 29 -9.15 -0.01 -12.60
CA ALA A 29 -8.44 -1.14 -13.19
C ALA A 29 -7.74 -2.00 -12.12
N PHE A 30 -7.18 -1.37 -11.08
CA PHE A 30 -6.56 -2.08 -9.96
C PHE A 30 -7.62 -2.81 -9.12
N ASP A 31 -8.70 -2.11 -8.76
CA ASP A 31 -9.79 -2.66 -7.95
C ASP A 31 -10.44 -3.89 -8.59
N ALA A 32 -10.61 -3.86 -9.92
CA ALA A 32 -11.13 -5.00 -10.68
C ALA A 32 -10.24 -6.26 -10.57
N GLN A 33 -8.91 -6.12 -10.51
CA GLN A 33 -8.03 -7.29 -10.30
C GLN A 33 -8.18 -7.85 -8.87
N LEU A 34 -8.44 -6.98 -7.89
CA LEU A 34 -8.70 -7.43 -6.52
C LEU A 34 -10.00 -8.22 -6.39
N ASP A 35 -10.98 -8.03 -7.29
CA ASP A 35 -12.20 -8.84 -7.32
C ASP A 35 -11.89 -10.30 -7.66
N GLU A 36 -11.03 -10.53 -8.65
CA GLU A 36 -10.64 -11.88 -9.07
C GLU A 36 -9.90 -12.63 -7.95
N VAL A 37 -8.95 -11.96 -7.28
CA VAL A 37 -8.22 -12.56 -6.15
C VAL A 37 -9.16 -12.86 -4.98
N ALA A 38 -10.08 -11.95 -4.65
CA ALA A 38 -11.01 -12.13 -3.55
C ALA A 38 -12.05 -13.24 -3.81
N ALA A 39 -12.43 -13.45 -5.08
CA ALA A 39 -13.34 -14.50 -5.50
C ALA A 39 -12.69 -15.90 -5.54
N SER A 40 -11.37 -15.99 -5.43
CA SER A 40 -10.65 -17.27 -5.46
C SER A 40 -10.88 -18.10 -4.19
N GLU A 41 -11.02 -19.41 -4.38
CA GLU A 41 -11.17 -20.39 -3.31
C GLU A 41 -9.83 -21.05 -2.94
N GLY A 42 -9.73 -21.55 -1.71
CA GLY A 42 -8.54 -22.22 -1.19
C GLY A 42 -7.44 -21.27 -0.71
N PRO A 43 -6.23 -21.79 -0.43
CA PRO A 43 -5.09 -20.95 -0.09
C PRO A 43 -4.87 -19.88 -1.16
N ALA A 44 -4.55 -18.65 -0.75
CA ALA A 44 -4.00 -17.69 -1.69
C ALA A 44 -3.23 -16.56 -1.01
N ALA A 45 -2.35 -15.93 -1.77
CA ALA A 45 -1.73 -14.66 -1.45
C ALA A 45 -1.58 -13.79 -2.71
N LEU A 46 -1.53 -12.47 -2.51
CA LEU A 46 -1.33 -11.49 -3.57
C LEU A 46 0.09 -10.92 -3.50
N VAL A 47 0.79 -10.92 -4.62
CA VAL A 47 2.02 -10.16 -4.86
C VAL A 47 1.71 -8.99 -5.78
N THR A 48 2.07 -7.77 -5.40
CA THR A 48 1.95 -6.58 -6.26
C THR A 48 3.33 -6.08 -6.66
N THR A 49 3.54 -5.84 -7.95
CA THR A 49 4.79 -5.28 -8.51
C THR A 49 4.50 -4.34 -9.69
N SER A 50 5.55 -3.78 -10.30
CA SER A 50 5.49 -2.99 -11.53
C SER A 50 6.32 -3.62 -12.64
N ALA A 51 5.87 -3.44 -13.88
CA ALA A 51 6.63 -3.75 -15.09
C ALA A 51 7.62 -2.64 -15.47
N ASP A 52 7.43 -1.41 -14.97
CA ASP A 52 8.36 -0.30 -15.22
C ASP A 52 9.62 -0.47 -14.35
N VAL A 53 10.79 -0.40 -14.99
CA VAL A 53 12.10 -0.65 -14.37
C VAL A 53 12.55 0.47 -13.41
N LYS A 54 11.93 1.65 -13.48
CA LYS A 54 12.30 2.83 -12.69
C LYS A 54 11.27 3.14 -11.62
N PHE A 55 9.99 2.88 -11.88
CA PHE A 55 8.89 3.23 -11.01
C PHE A 55 8.11 2.00 -10.57
N PHE A 56 7.97 1.87 -9.26
CA PHE A 56 6.86 1.10 -8.72
C PHE A 56 5.55 1.87 -8.97
N SER A 57 5.48 3.12 -8.48
CA SER A 57 4.40 4.07 -8.79
C SER A 57 4.82 5.50 -8.48
N ASN A 58 4.61 6.40 -9.42
CA ASN A 58 4.94 7.82 -9.29
C ASN A 58 3.78 8.68 -8.76
N GLY A 59 2.98 8.12 -7.84
CA GLY A 59 1.95 8.88 -7.12
C GLY A 59 0.78 9.36 -7.98
N LEU A 60 0.14 10.45 -7.55
CA LEU A 60 -0.98 11.07 -8.25
C LEU A 60 -0.57 11.53 -9.66
N ASP A 61 -1.43 11.33 -10.65
CA ASP A 61 -1.27 11.94 -11.96
C ASP A 61 -1.53 13.45 -11.87
N ILE A 62 -0.46 14.21 -11.60
CA ILE A 62 -0.54 15.67 -11.40
C ILE A 62 -0.96 16.41 -12.67
N ASP A 63 -0.50 15.94 -13.84
CA ASP A 63 -0.82 16.54 -15.13
C ASP A 63 -2.31 16.37 -15.43
N TRP A 64 -2.83 15.14 -15.25
CA TRP A 64 -4.27 14.90 -15.28
C TRP A 64 -4.98 15.76 -14.25
N ARG A 65 -4.58 15.74 -12.98
CA ARG A 65 -5.28 16.44 -11.89
C ARG A 65 -5.41 17.94 -12.14
N ARG A 66 -4.38 18.58 -12.72
CA ARG A 66 -4.34 20.03 -13.01
C ARG A 66 -4.94 20.42 -14.35
N GLY A 67 -5.08 19.48 -15.30
CA GLY A 67 -5.69 19.74 -16.60
C GLY A 67 -7.16 20.17 -16.52
N GLU A 68 -7.70 20.69 -17.61
CA GLU A 68 -9.12 21.04 -17.73
C GLU A 68 -9.99 19.78 -17.99
N GLY A 69 -11.24 19.81 -17.53
CA GLY A 69 -12.16 18.67 -17.67
C GLY A 69 -11.64 17.38 -17.03
N ASP A 70 -12.17 16.22 -17.41
CA ASP A 70 -11.73 14.92 -16.87
C ASP A 70 -10.55 14.29 -17.63
N GLY A 71 -10.32 14.69 -18.89
CA GLY A 71 -9.25 14.14 -19.73
C GLY A 71 -9.31 12.60 -19.85
N GLU A 72 -8.15 11.97 -20.10
CA GLU A 72 -8.05 10.51 -20.26
C GLU A 72 -7.96 9.74 -18.93
N GLY A 73 -7.77 10.43 -17.81
CA GLY A 73 -7.64 9.82 -16.48
C GLY A 73 -8.96 9.50 -15.78
N GLY A 74 -10.09 9.91 -16.38
CA GLY A 74 -11.44 9.68 -15.84
C GLY A 74 -11.92 10.79 -14.90
N ASP A 75 -13.10 10.57 -14.30
CA ASP A 75 -13.80 11.57 -13.47
C ASP A 75 -12.96 12.01 -12.26
N LYS A 76 -12.56 13.28 -12.22
CA LYS A 76 -11.72 13.84 -11.14
C LYS A 76 -12.45 14.02 -9.82
N SER A 77 -13.78 14.17 -9.86
CA SER A 77 -14.59 14.51 -8.70
C SER A 77 -14.68 13.37 -7.69
N ILE A 78 -14.66 12.12 -8.20
CA ILE A 78 -14.77 10.90 -7.41
C ILE A 78 -13.43 10.24 -7.07
N PHE A 79 -12.34 10.66 -7.71
CA PHE A 79 -11.02 10.05 -7.56
C PHE A 79 -10.58 9.84 -6.11
N GLY A 80 -10.65 10.90 -5.29
CA GLY A 80 -10.18 10.83 -3.91
C GLY A 80 -10.97 9.80 -3.09
N GLN A 81 -12.28 9.70 -3.32
CA GLN A 81 -13.14 8.72 -2.67
C GLN A 81 -12.82 7.30 -3.13
N GLU A 82 -12.72 7.06 -4.44
CA GLU A 82 -12.44 5.72 -4.98
C GLU A 82 -11.03 5.26 -4.60
N PHE A 83 -10.02 6.13 -4.67
CA PHE A 83 -8.65 5.81 -4.27
C PHE A 83 -8.57 5.43 -2.79
N MET A 84 -9.15 6.23 -1.90
CA MET A 84 -9.16 5.92 -0.46
C MET A 84 -9.93 4.64 -0.15
N LYS A 85 -11.05 4.39 -0.85
CA LYS A 85 -11.81 3.14 -0.73
C LYS A 85 -10.97 1.93 -1.15
N LEU A 86 -10.24 2.04 -2.27
CA LEU A 86 -9.32 0.99 -2.73
C LEU A 86 -8.20 0.73 -1.70
N MET A 87 -7.58 1.79 -1.16
CA MET A 87 -6.53 1.65 -0.14
C MET A 87 -7.07 0.99 1.15
N GLY A 88 -8.29 1.33 1.55
CA GLY A 88 -9.01 0.70 2.67
C GLY A 88 -9.29 -0.79 2.40
N ARG A 89 -9.79 -1.12 1.21
CA ARG A 89 -9.99 -2.50 0.78
C ARG A 89 -8.69 -3.31 0.81
N LEU A 90 -7.57 -2.71 0.39
CA LEU A 90 -6.29 -3.39 0.32
C LEU A 90 -5.70 -3.67 1.72
N ILE A 91 -5.76 -2.70 2.64
CA ILE A 91 -5.24 -2.91 4.00
C ILE A 91 -6.06 -3.96 4.78
N THR A 92 -7.35 -4.14 4.47
CA THR A 92 -8.19 -5.20 5.06
C THR A 92 -8.48 -6.38 4.12
N PHE A 93 -7.69 -6.53 3.04
CA PHE A 93 -7.94 -7.52 1.99
C PHE A 93 -8.01 -8.98 2.50
N PRO A 94 -8.90 -9.85 1.99
CA PRO A 94 -9.15 -11.17 2.59
C PRO A 94 -8.04 -12.21 2.38
N VAL A 95 -6.92 -11.84 1.77
CA VAL A 95 -5.73 -12.68 1.65
C VAL A 95 -4.47 -11.91 2.06
N PRO A 96 -3.38 -12.61 2.44
CA PRO A 96 -2.08 -11.99 2.64
C PRO A 96 -1.60 -11.26 1.39
N THR A 97 -1.05 -10.07 1.59
CA THR A 97 -0.55 -9.20 0.52
C THR A 97 0.93 -8.89 0.68
N VAL A 98 1.71 -9.07 -0.39
CA VAL A 98 3.15 -8.81 -0.46
C VAL A 98 3.41 -7.77 -1.54
N CYS A 99 4.07 -6.68 -1.19
CA CYS A 99 4.47 -5.65 -2.14
C CYS A 99 5.94 -5.84 -2.52
N ALA A 100 6.22 -5.98 -3.82
CA ALA A 100 7.55 -6.02 -4.40
C ALA A 100 7.88 -4.67 -5.07
N ILE A 101 8.59 -3.81 -4.34
CA ILE A 101 8.88 -2.42 -4.74
C ILE A 101 10.17 -2.41 -5.57
N ASN A 102 10.00 -2.53 -6.89
CA ASN A 102 11.06 -2.64 -7.88
C ASN A 102 11.65 -1.29 -8.34
N GLY A 103 11.10 -0.17 -7.87
CA GLY A 103 11.49 1.18 -8.29
C GLY A 103 11.04 2.26 -7.32
N HIS A 104 10.93 3.50 -7.79
CA HIS A 104 10.42 4.61 -6.99
C HIS A 104 8.93 4.45 -6.67
N GLY A 105 8.56 4.64 -5.40
CA GLY A 105 7.19 4.73 -4.91
C GLY A 105 6.98 6.08 -4.24
N PHE A 106 6.27 7.00 -4.89
CA PHE A 106 6.04 8.36 -4.39
C PHE A 106 4.57 8.64 -4.09
N GLY A 107 4.31 9.41 -3.03
CA GLY A 107 2.97 9.79 -2.57
C GLY A 107 2.01 8.60 -2.53
N ALA A 108 0.95 8.66 -3.33
CA ALA A 108 -0.03 7.57 -3.50
C ALA A 108 0.60 6.18 -3.80
N GLY A 109 1.76 6.12 -4.47
CA GLY A 109 2.52 4.88 -4.68
C GLY A 109 3.18 4.34 -3.40
N PHE A 110 3.63 5.23 -2.51
CA PHE A 110 4.12 4.85 -1.19
C PHE A 110 2.95 4.42 -0.28
N MET A 111 1.82 5.12 -0.34
CA MET A 111 0.60 4.72 0.34
C MET A 111 0.16 3.31 -0.07
N LEU A 112 0.10 3.01 -1.37
CA LEU A 112 -0.18 1.67 -1.88
C LEU A 112 0.73 0.61 -1.25
N ALA A 113 2.04 0.88 -1.21
CA ALA A 113 2.99 -0.06 -0.62
C ALA A 113 2.67 -0.32 0.86
N LEU A 114 2.40 0.72 1.66
CA LEU A 114 2.11 0.61 3.10
C LEU A 114 0.77 -0.09 3.39
N CYS A 115 -0.18 -0.07 2.48
CA CYS A 115 -1.42 -0.85 2.61
C CYS A 115 -1.18 -2.36 2.59
N HIS A 116 -0.09 -2.86 1.99
CA HIS A 116 0.21 -4.29 1.99
C HIS A 116 0.61 -4.80 3.39
N ASP A 117 0.54 -6.11 3.59
CA ASP A 117 0.93 -6.76 4.85
C ASP A 117 2.46 -6.81 4.93
N VAL A 118 3.10 -7.35 3.90
CA VAL A 118 4.57 -7.44 3.75
C VAL A 118 5.04 -6.53 2.63
N ARG A 119 6.21 -5.92 2.81
CA ARG A 119 6.86 -5.07 1.81
C ARG A 119 8.31 -5.49 1.64
N MET A 120 8.73 -5.68 0.41
CA MET A 120 10.11 -5.88 0.00
C MET A 120 10.47 -4.79 -0.99
N MET A 121 11.72 -4.36 -0.97
CA MET A 121 12.19 -3.31 -1.86
C MET A 121 13.54 -3.70 -2.43
N ARG A 122 13.84 -3.32 -3.66
CA ARG A 122 15.20 -3.49 -4.17
C ARG A 122 16.18 -2.61 -3.38
N ALA A 123 17.40 -3.09 -3.16
CA ALA A 123 18.38 -2.47 -2.27
C ALA A 123 19.24 -1.42 -2.97
N ASP A 124 19.41 -1.57 -4.28
CA ASP A 124 20.34 -0.83 -5.12
C ASP A 124 19.73 0.42 -5.77
N ARG A 125 18.39 0.50 -5.85
CA ARG A 125 17.68 1.64 -6.47
C ARG A 125 16.28 1.86 -5.90
N GLY A 126 15.72 3.02 -6.19
CA GLY A 126 14.36 3.36 -5.81
C GLY A 126 14.31 4.12 -4.50
N PHE A 127 13.22 4.87 -4.34
CA PHE A 127 12.92 5.61 -3.12
C PHE A 127 11.46 5.43 -2.78
N LEU A 128 11.16 5.25 -1.50
CA LEU A 128 9.84 5.53 -0.95
C LEU A 128 9.85 6.94 -0.36
N CYS A 129 8.90 7.79 -0.76
CA CYS A 129 8.86 9.17 -0.28
C CYS A 129 7.45 9.75 -0.37
N ALA A 130 7.02 10.41 0.71
CA ALA A 130 5.88 11.31 0.70
C ALA A 130 6.40 12.73 0.46
N ASN A 131 6.35 13.16 -0.80
CA ASN A 131 6.93 14.43 -1.26
C ASN A 131 5.90 15.55 -1.39
N GLU A 132 4.69 15.37 -0.86
CA GLU A 132 3.56 16.30 -0.96
C GLU A 132 3.95 17.71 -0.49
N ILE A 133 4.67 17.82 0.63
CA ILE A 133 5.12 19.11 1.16
C ILE A 133 6.08 19.83 0.21
N GLN A 134 6.89 19.10 -0.55
CA GLN A 134 7.78 19.66 -1.59
C GLN A 134 6.99 20.14 -2.82
N LEU A 135 5.80 19.57 -3.04
CA LEU A 135 4.88 19.94 -4.13
C LEU A 135 3.84 21.00 -3.72
N GLY A 136 3.86 21.43 -2.45
CA GLY A 136 2.85 22.34 -1.89
C GLY A 136 1.47 21.71 -1.72
N LEU A 137 1.41 20.38 -1.58
CA LEU A 137 0.19 19.60 -1.33
C LEU A 137 0.11 19.19 0.14
N SER A 138 -1.12 19.03 0.64
CA SER A 138 -1.37 18.44 1.95
C SER A 138 -1.57 16.94 1.83
N ILE A 139 -0.93 16.16 2.70
CA ILE A 139 -1.21 14.73 2.85
C ILE A 139 -2.61 14.57 3.48
N PRO A 140 -3.52 13.76 2.91
CA PRO A 140 -4.82 13.49 3.49
C PRO A 140 -4.76 12.84 4.88
N ASP A 141 -5.73 13.14 5.75
CA ASP A 141 -5.77 12.59 7.13
C ASP A 141 -5.77 11.05 7.17
N ALA A 142 -6.44 10.39 6.22
CA ALA A 142 -6.46 8.95 6.11
C ALA A 142 -5.07 8.35 5.82
N GLU A 143 -4.28 9.02 4.97
CA GLU A 143 -2.91 8.61 4.67
C GLU A 143 -1.98 8.86 5.86
N LEU A 144 -2.14 9.98 6.58
CA LEU A 144 -1.41 10.23 7.83
C LEU A 144 -1.72 9.18 8.90
N ALA A 145 -2.98 8.74 9.02
CA ALA A 145 -3.38 7.68 9.93
C ALA A 145 -2.72 6.34 9.57
N LEU A 146 -2.70 5.99 8.28
CA LEU A 146 -1.99 4.81 7.76
C LEU A 146 -0.51 4.86 8.13
N PHE A 147 0.18 5.96 7.83
CA PHE A 147 1.62 6.07 8.06
C PHE A 147 1.94 5.96 9.55
N ARG A 148 1.15 6.64 10.40
CA ARG A 148 1.31 6.58 11.85
C ARG A 148 1.15 5.17 12.40
N HIS A 149 0.31 4.34 11.76
CA HIS A 149 0.13 2.95 12.15
C HIS A 149 1.27 2.05 11.65
N LYS A 150 1.69 2.24 10.39
CA LYS A 150 2.66 1.35 9.72
C LYS A 150 4.12 1.70 10.01
N MET A 151 4.40 2.82 10.67
CA MET A 151 5.74 3.32 10.95
C MET A 151 5.95 3.60 12.43
N SER A 152 7.20 3.60 12.86
CA SER A 152 7.59 4.20 14.13
C SER A 152 7.33 5.71 14.11
N ALA A 153 7.17 6.33 15.28
CA ALA A 153 6.97 7.79 15.38
C ALA A 153 8.11 8.59 14.73
N SER A 154 9.34 8.11 14.82
CA SER A 154 10.51 8.76 14.17
C SER A 154 10.41 8.65 12.64
N ALA A 155 10.19 7.44 12.11
CA ALA A 155 10.08 7.24 10.67
C ALA A 155 8.87 7.98 10.08
N PHE A 156 7.76 8.05 10.82
CA PHE A 156 6.60 8.87 10.47
C PHE A 156 6.96 10.35 10.33
N PHE A 157 7.64 10.93 11.32
CA PHE A 157 8.03 12.34 11.29
C PHE A 157 8.99 12.62 10.13
N ASP A 158 10.02 11.80 9.95
CA ASP A 158 10.97 11.93 8.83
C ASP A 158 10.26 11.84 7.47
N THR A 159 9.30 10.93 7.36
CA THR A 159 8.51 10.76 6.13
C THR A 159 7.64 11.98 5.85
N VAL A 160 6.83 12.40 6.82
CA VAL A 160 5.77 13.41 6.61
C VAL A 160 6.33 14.83 6.67
N GLN A 161 7.15 15.14 7.67
CA GLN A 161 7.61 16.50 7.92
C GLN A 161 8.88 16.84 7.16
N LEU A 162 9.77 15.85 6.95
CA LEU A 162 11.08 16.06 6.31
C LEU A 162 11.12 15.57 4.86
N ALA A 163 10.04 14.98 4.35
CA ALA A 163 9.97 14.38 3.02
C ALA A 163 11.17 13.45 2.75
N HIS A 164 11.52 12.62 3.74
CA HIS A 164 12.67 11.73 3.66
C HIS A 164 12.51 10.76 2.47
N ARG A 165 13.59 10.60 1.68
CA ARG A 165 13.66 9.62 0.59
C ARG A 165 14.28 8.32 1.08
N TRP A 166 13.45 7.34 1.38
CA TRP A 166 13.88 6.07 1.93
C TRP A 166 14.41 5.14 0.85
N THR A 167 15.68 4.75 0.94
CA THR A 167 16.22 3.61 0.17
C THR A 167 15.71 2.29 0.75
N GLY A 168 15.82 1.18 0.01
CA GLY A 168 15.49 -0.15 0.51
C GLY A 168 16.13 -0.46 1.88
N PRO A 169 17.48 -0.33 2.03
CA PRO A 169 18.14 -0.60 3.31
C PRO A 169 17.72 0.35 4.43
N ALA A 170 17.50 1.64 4.15
CA ALA A 170 17.05 2.61 5.15
C ALA A 170 15.62 2.32 5.62
N ALA A 171 14.71 2.01 4.69
CA ALA A 171 13.34 1.61 5.00
C ALA A 171 13.28 0.31 5.80
N GLN A 172 14.18 -0.64 5.50
CA GLN A 172 14.32 -1.88 6.28
C GLN A 172 14.82 -1.58 7.70
N ALA A 173 15.87 -0.77 7.83
CA ALA A 173 16.40 -0.36 9.14
C ALA A 173 15.36 0.40 9.98
N ALA A 174 14.49 1.19 9.33
CA ALA A 174 13.38 1.89 9.97
C ALA A 174 12.18 0.98 10.34
N GLY A 175 12.19 -0.28 9.89
CA GLY A 175 11.24 -1.32 10.29
C GLY A 175 9.93 -1.36 9.52
N PHE A 176 9.73 -0.51 8.51
CA PHE A 176 8.51 -0.54 7.70
C PHE A 176 8.68 -1.26 6.35
N VAL A 177 9.89 -1.62 5.93
CA VAL A 177 10.15 -2.62 4.87
C VAL A 177 10.74 -3.87 5.51
N HIS A 178 10.31 -5.06 5.08
CA HIS A 178 10.71 -6.32 5.70
C HIS A 178 12.04 -6.84 5.17
N ALA A 179 12.34 -6.58 3.90
CA ALA A 179 13.60 -6.96 3.28
C ALA A 179 13.98 -5.99 2.15
N ALA A 180 15.26 -5.63 2.11
CA ALA A 180 15.93 -4.99 1.00
C ALA A 180 16.77 -6.05 0.27
N VAL A 181 16.45 -6.33 -0.98
CA VAL A 181 17.05 -7.43 -1.78
C VAL A 181 17.56 -6.93 -3.12
N SER A 182 18.29 -7.74 -3.88
CA SER A 182 18.70 -7.35 -5.24
C SER A 182 17.47 -7.20 -6.16
N GLU A 183 17.63 -6.54 -7.31
CA GLU A 183 16.57 -6.49 -8.33
C GLU A 183 16.15 -7.89 -8.80
N ASP A 184 17.14 -8.74 -9.09
CA ASP A 184 16.92 -10.09 -9.60
C ASP A 184 16.21 -10.99 -8.57
N ASP A 185 16.47 -10.77 -7.28
CA ASP A 185 15.88 -11.55 -6.19
C ASP A 185 14.54 -10.99 -5.71
N LEU A 186 14.14 -9.79 -6.11
CA LEU A 186 12.97 -9.11 -5.52
C LEU A 186 11.66 -9.87 -5.72
N LEU A 187 11.28 -10.13 -6.97
CA LEU A 187 10.05 -10.84 -7.27
C LEU A 187 10.10 -12.31 -6.81
N PRO A 188 11.20 -13.07 -7.02
CA PRO A 188 11.34 -14.40 -6.45
C PRO A 188 11.16 -14.45 -4.93
N THR A 189 11.79 -13.54 -4.20
CA THR A 189 11.67 -13.49 -2.73
C THR A 189 10.25 -13.12 -2.29
N ALA A 190 9.60 -12.19 -2.99
CA ALA A 190 8.20 -11.83 -2.73
C ALA A 190 7.26 -13.01 -2.94
N LYS A 191 7.45 -13.78 -4.02
CA LYS A 191 6.66 -14.99 -4.32
C LYS A 191 6.87 -16.09 -3.27
N ILE A 192 8.11 -16.36 -2.87
CA ILE A 192 8.41 -17.32 -1.78
C ILE A 192 7.70 -16.89 -0.49
N LYS A 193 7.71 -15.60 -0.17
CA LYS A 193 7.02 -15.10 1.03
C LYS A 193 5.50 -15.20 0.91
N ALA A 194 4.95 -14.93 -0.27
CA ALA A 194 3.53 -15.09 -0.53
C ALA A 194 3.11 -16.57 -0.41
N GLU A 195 3.90 -17.50 -0.94
CA GLU A 195 3.68 -18.95 -0.82
C GLU A 195 3.60 -19.39 0.65
N GLN A 196 4.57 -18.97 1.46
CA GLN A 196 4.58 -19.22 2.90
C GLN A 196 3.33 -18.68 3.62
N LEU A 197 2.77 -17.58 3.14
CA LEU A 197 1.60 -16.93 3.75
C LEU A 197 0.27 -17.44 3.19
N SER A 198 0.26 -17.99 1.97
CA SER A 198 -0.95 -18.37 1.25
C SER A 198 -1.93 -19.27 2.02
N PRO A 199 -1.50 -20.20 2.93
CA PRO A 199 -2.43 -20.97 3.74
C PRO A 199 -3.30 -20.11 4.66
N LEU A 200 -2.80 -18.95 5.11
CA LEU A 200 -3.58 -18.01 5.93
C LEU A 200 -4.75 -17.40 5.18
N GLY A 201 -4.68 -17.37 3.85
CA GLY A 201 -5.77 -16.91 3.00
C GLY A 201 -6.92 -17.92 2.93
N ALA A 202 -6.72 -19.21 3.21
CA ALA A 202 -7.74 -20.24 2.93
C ALA A 202 -9.11 -19.94 3.59
N ASP A 203 -9.11 -19.32 4.76
CA ASP A 203 -10.31 -18.71 5.37
C ASP A 203 -10.31 -17.19 5.16
N ARG A 204 -10.81 -16.78 3.99
CA ARG A 204 -10.93 -15.39 3.54
C ARG A 204 -11.67 -14.53 4.56
N ALA A 205 -12.79 -15.05 5.08
CA ALA A 205 -13.66 -14.33 6.00
C ALA A 205 -12.95 -14.08 7.33
N PHE A 206 -12.25 -15.08 7.87
CA PHE A 206 -11.48 -14.93 9.10
C PHE A 206 -10.28 -14.00 8.92
N TYR A 207 -9.52 -14.14 7.82
CA TYR A 207 -8.36 -13.27 7.56
C TYR A 207 -8.75 -11.80 7.43
N ALA A 208 -9.79 -11.51 6.62
CA ALA A 208 -10.36 -10.16 6.51
C ALA A 208 -10.82 -9.62 7.87
N LYS A 209 -11.61 -10.40 8.62
CA LYS A 209 -12.09 -10.00 9.95
C LYS A 209 -10.95 -9.72 10.93
N SER A 210 -9.86 -10.49 10.85
CA SER A 210 -8.67 -10.26 11.66
C SER A 210 -8.05 -8.89 11.34
N LYS A 211 -7.90 -8.55 10.05
CA LYS A 211 -7.38 -7.25 9.63
C LYS A 211 -8.34 -6.10 9.94
N GLU A 212 -9.65 -6.28 9.81
CA GLU A 212 -10.66 -5.30 10.22
C GLU A 212 -10.59 -4.96 11.72
N ARG A 213 -10.19 -5.91 12.57
CA ARG A 213 -9.98 -5.62 14.01
C ARG A 213 -8.73 -4.79 14.30
N ILE A 214 -7.76 -4.80 13.38
CA ILE A 214 -6.51 -4.02 13.49
C ILE A 214 -6.71 -2.62 12.90
N PHE A 215 -7.37 -2.55 11.73
CA PHE A 215 -7.41 -1.35 10.88
C PHE A 215 -8.80 -0.72 10.70
N GLY A 216 -9.89 -1.45 11.01
CA GLY A 216 -11.27 -0.98 10.83
C GLY A 216 -11.72 0.02 11.90
N GLU A 217 -13.00 0.40 11.88
CA GLU A 217 -13.56 1.53 12.65
C GLU A 217 -13.43 1.40 14.18
N ASN A 218 -13.25 0.19 14.72
CA ASN A 218 -13.11 -0.08 16.16
C ASN A 218 -11.73 -0.65 16.50
N PRO A 219 -10.62 0.10 16.32
CA PRO A 219 -9.30 -0.43 16.64
C PRO A 219 -9.12 -0.50 18.17
N SER A 220 -8.39 -1.50 18.65
CA SER A 220 -8.16 -1.79 20.08
C SER A 220 -7.57 -0.62 20.87
N ILE A 221 -6.93 0.33 20.20
CA ILE A 221 -6.44 1.60 20.78
C ILE A 221 -7.57 2.41 21.46
N ASN A 222 -8.80 2.33 20.93
CA ASN A 222 -9.97 3.03 21.45
C ASN A 222 -10.82 2.18 22.42
N GLU A 223 -10.51 0.89 22.64
CA GLU A 223 -11.18 0.05 23.63
C GLU A 223 -10.87 0.49 25.07
N ALA A 224 -11.66 0.06 26.06
CA ALA A 224 -11.52 0.50 27.45
C ALA A 224 -10.14 0.23 28.08
N ASN A 225 -9.47 -0.83 27.64
CA ASN A 225 -8.10 -1.20 27.99
C ASN A 225 -7.05 -0.64 27.02
N GLY A 226 -7.47 0.06 25.97
CA GLY A 226 -6.64 0.60 24.90
C GLY A 226 -5.92 1.90 25.30
N PRO A 227 -4.71 2.14 24.77
CA PRO A 227 -3.90 3.30 25.13
C PRO A 227 -4.59 4.66 24.91
N ALA A 228 -5.40 4.85 23.86
CA ALA A 228 -6.09 6.14 23.67
C ALA A 228 -7.25 6.33 24.65
N HIS A 229 -7.99 5.28 25.01
CA HIS A 229 -9.00 5.35 26.06
C HIS A 229 -8.37 5.64 27.42
N GLN A 230 -7.31 4.91 27.78
CA GLN A 230 -6.58 5.09 29.03
C GLN A 230 -6.02 6.52 29.15
N LEU A 231 -5.38 7.05 28.09
CA LEU A 231 -4.87 8.42 28.07
C LEU A 231 -5.96 9.49 28.14
N ARG A 232 -7.09 9.31 27.43
CA ARG A 232 -8.21 10.27 27.44
C ARG A 232 -8.98 10.32 28.76
N ASN A 233 -8.89 9.27 29.57
CA ASN A 233 -9.62 9.14 30.82
C ASN A 233 -8.70 9.08 32.06
N ALA A 234 -7.39 9.31 31.89
CA ALA A 234 -6.38 9.21 32.94
C ALA A 234 -6.60 10.13 34.16
N TYR A 235 -7.44 11.17 34.04
CA TYR A 235 -7.69 12.15 35.10
C TYR A 235 -9.18 12.43 35.36
N LYS A 236 -10.08 11.57 34.87
CA LYS A 236 -11.50 11.65 35.23
C LYS A 236 -11.73 10.84 36.50
N HIS A 237 -11.70 11.51 37.65
CA HIS A 237 -12.28 11.04 38.90
C HIS A 237 -13.63 11.74 39.12
#